data_AF-A0A0H3JM31-F1
#
_entry.id   AF-A0A0H3JM31-F1
#
_cell.length_a   1.000
_cell.length_b   1.000
_cell.length_c   1.000
_cell.angle_alpha   90.00
_cell.angle_beta   90.00
_cell.angle_gamma   90.00
#
_symmetry.space_group_name_H-M   'P 1'
#
loop_
_entity.id
_entity.type
_entity.pdbx_description
1 polymer ?
#
loop_
_entity_poly.entity_id
_entity_poly.type
_entity_poly.pdbx_seq_one_letter_code
_entity_poly.pdbx_strand_id
1 'polypeptide(L)'
;MNELVQILKNTRQHLMTGVSHMIPFVVSGGILLAVSVMLYGKGAVPDAVADPNLKKLFDIGVAGLTLMVPFLAAYIGYSIAERSALAPCAIGAWVGNSFGAGFFGALIAGIIGGIVVHYLKKIPVHKVLRSVMPIFIIPIVGTLITAGIMMWGLGEPVGALTNSLTQWLQGMQQGSIVMLAVIMGLMLAFDMGGPVNKVAYAFMLICVAQGVYTVVAIAAVGICIPPLGMGLATLIGRKNFSAEER
;
A
#
# COMPACT_ATOMS: atom_id res chain seq x y z
N MET A 1 16.71 -21.58 13.66
CA MET A 1 17.01 -20.17 13.99
C MET A 1 17.59 -19.39 12.81
N ASN A 2 18.54 -19.95 12.04
CA ASN A 2 19.20 -19.25 10.94
C ASN A 2 18.26 -18.73 9.83
N GLU A 3 17.21 -19.48 9.49
CA GLU A 3 16.28 -19.05 8.43
C GLU A 3 15.34 -17.92 8.83
N LEU A 4 14.78 -17.95 10.04
CA LEU A 4 13.98 -16.84 10.57
C LEU A 4 14.82 -15.56 10.61
N VAL A 5 16.07 -15.67 11.06
CA VAL A 5 17.02 -14.57 11.05
C VAL A 5 17.27 -14.07 9.62
N GLN A 6 17.34 -14.97 8.63
CA GLN A 6 17.53 -14.59 7.23
C GLN A 6 16.29 -13.89 6.63
N ILE A 7 15.09 -14.38 6.92
CA ILE A 7 13.82 -13.72 6.54
C ILE A 7 13.78 -12.32 7.14
N LEU A 8 14.10 -12.19 8.44
CA LEU A 8 14.10 -10.90 9.12
C LEU A 8 15.18 -9.94 8.62
N LYS A 9 16.37 -10.44 8.25
CA LYS A 9 17.41 -9.64 7.59
C LYS A 9 16.94 -9.10 6.23
N ASN A 10 16.10 -9.85 5.52
CA ASN A 10 15.56 -9.48 4.22
C ASN A 10 14.22 -8.73 4.30
N THR A 11 13.78 -8.32 5.49
CA THR A 11 12.49 -7.61 5.68
C THR A 11 12.32 -6.43 4.72
N ARG A 12 13.36 -5.62 4.52
CA ARG A 12 13.32 -4.50 3.57
C ARG A 12 12.92 -4.96 2.16
N GLN A 13 13.50 -6.05 1.68
CA GLN A 13 13.17 -6.59 0.35
C GLN A 13 11.73 -7.09 0.28
N HIS A 14 11.27 -7.79 1.33
CA HIS A 14 9.88 -8.27 1.41
C HIS A 14 8.88 -7.11 1.39
N LEU A 15 9.14 -6.05 2.17
CA LEU A 15 8.33 -4.84 2.20
C LEU A 15 8.32 -4.12 0.83
N MET A 16 9.48 -3.94 0.21
CA MET A 16 9.58 -3.29 -1.10
C MET A 16 8.90 -4.10 -2.21
N THR A 17 8.90 -5.44 -2.09
CA THR A 17 8.16 -6.31 -3.01
C THR A 17 6.66 -6.06 -2.88
N GLY A 18 6.14 -6.02 -1.65
CA GLY A 18 4.75 -5.68 -1.38
C GLY A 18 4.35 -4.31 -1.93
N VAL A 19 5.13 -3.27 -1.63
CA VAL A 19 4.88 -1.91 -2.11
C VAL A 19 4.85 -1.87 -3.64
N SER A 20 5.84 -2.45 -4.32
CA SER A 20 5.92 -2.39 -5.78
C SER A 20 4.70 -3.04 -6.46
N HIS A 21 4.19 -4.15 -5.92
CA HIS A 21 3.04 -4.84 -6.48
C HIS A 21 1.70 -4.21 -6.09
N MET A 22 1.65 -3.33 -5.09
CA MET A 22 0.43 -2.55 -4.79
C MET A 22 0.28 -1.34 -5.73
N ILE A 23 1.36 -0.81 -6.31
CA ILE A 23 1.34 0.40 -7.15
C ILE A 23 0.30 0.31 -8.28
N PRO A 24 0.20 -0.79 -9.08
CA PRO A 24 -0.79 -0.86 -10.15
C PRO A 24 -2.24 -0.73 -9.66
N PHE A 25 -2.56 -1.20 -8.45
CA PHE A 25 -3.89 -1.06 -7.85
C PHE A 25 -4.18 0.39 -7.46
N VAL A 26 -3.19 1.07 -6.90
CA VAL A 26 -3.31 2.50 -6.57
C VAL A 26 -3.46 3.33 -7.82
N VAL A 27 -2.64 3.09 -8.85
CA VAL A 27 -2.66 3.87 -10.09
C VAL A 27 -3.99 3.70 -10.80
N SER A 28 -4.45 2.47 -10.99
CA SER A 28 -5.76 2.20 -11.60
C SER A 28 -6.91 2.77 -10.77
N GLY A 29 -6.92 2.52 -9.45
CA GLY A 29 -7.95 2.99 -8.55
C GLY A 29 -8.02 4.52 -8.47
N GLY A 30 -6.87 5.16 -8.23
CA GLY A 30 -6.74 6.61 -8.09
C GLY A 30 -7.08 7.37 -9.37
N ILE A 31 -6.62 6.91 -10.53
CA ILE A 31 -6.89 7.61 -11.81
C ILE A 31 -8.38 7.50 -12.16
N LEU A 32 -9.00 6.33 -12.07
CA LEU A 32 -10.43 6.17 -12.39
C LEU A 32 -11.31 6.97 -11.44
N LEU A 33 -10.98 6.97 -10.15
CA LEU A 33 -11.63 7.81 -9.15
C LEU A 33 -11.49 9.30 -9.51
N ALA A 34 -10.28 9.75 -9.82
CA ALA A 34 -10.00 11.15 -10.14
C ALA A 34 -10.73 11.61 -11.42
N VAL A 35 -10.74 10.79 -12.48
CA VAL A 35 -11.48 11.08 -13.71
C VAL A 35 -12.98 11.21 -13.42
N SER A 36 -13.53 10.35 -12.56
CA SER A 36 -14.93 10.45 -12.16
C SER A 36 -15.24 11.77 -11.46
N VAL A 37 -14.41 12.19 -10.51
CA VAL A 37 -14.60 13.44 -9.76
C VAL A 37 -14.41 14.66 -10.67
N MET A 38 -13.44 14.59 -11.60
CA MET A 38 -13.19 15.63 -12.60
C MET A 38 -14.41 15.84 -13.51
N LEU A 39 -14.99 14.75 -14.03
CA LEU A 39 -16.18 14.80 -14.89
C LEU A 39 -17.44 15.23 -14.13
N TYR A 40 -17.52 14.94 -12.83
CA TYR A 40 -18.60 15.41 -11.97
C TYR A 40 -18.54 16.93 -11.74
N GLY A 41 -17.36 17.55 -11.90
CA GLY A 41 -17.17 19.00 -11.77
C GLY A 41 -17.28 19.53 -10.34
N LYS A 42 -17.44 18.64 -9.35
CA LYS A 42 -17.46 18.96 -7.92
C LYS A 42 -16.44 18.08 -7.21
N GLY A 43 -15.73 18.64 -6.22
CA GLY A 43 -14.78 17.90 -5.38
C GLY A 43 -15.47 16.98 -4.36
N ALA A 44 -16.38 16.13 -4.83
CA ALA A 44 -17.18 15.24 -4.01
C ALA A 44 -17.47 13.92 -4.75
N VAL A 45 -17.96 12.93 -4.01
CA VAL A 45 -18.45 11.68 -4.60
C VAL A 45 -19.63 12.01 -5.53
N PRO A 46 -19.65 11.52 -6.78
CA PRO A 46 -20.79 11.71 -7.68
C PRO A 46 -22.09 11.19 -7.07
N ASP A 47 -23.20 11.87 -7.35
CA ASP A 47 -24.50 11.45 -6.84
C ASP A 47 -24.97 10.17 -7.52
N ALA A 48 -25.46 9.21 -6.73
CA ALA A 48 -25.85 7.89 -7.24
C ALA A 48 -27.15 7.92 -8.07
N VAL A 49 -27.98 8.95 -7.89
CA VAL A 49 -29.27 9.12 -8.56
C VAL A 49 -29.15 10.08 -9.73
N ALA A 50 -28.46 11.22 -9.54
CA ALA A 50 -28.28 12.22 -10.59
C ALA A 50 -27.20 11.80 -11.60
N ASP A 51 -26.12 11.17 -11.14
CA ASP A 51 -24.99 10.78 -11.99
C ASP A 51 -24.59 9.28 -11.91
N PRO A 52 -25.53 8.35 -12.20
CA PRO A 52 -25.34 6.96 -12.61
C PRO A 52 -23.95 6.39 -12.71
N ASN A 53 -23.39 6.79 -13.84
CA ASN A 53 -22.22 6.23 -14.47
C ASN A 53 -20.96 6.80 -13.84
N LEU A 54 -21.00 8.07 -13.40
CA LEU A 54 -19.90 8.66 -12.65
C LEU A 54 -19.78 7.97 -11.29
N LYS A 55 -20.89 7.72 -10.58
CA LYS A 55 -20.82 6.98 -9.32
C LYS A 55 -20.22 5.58 -9.48
N LYS A 56 -20.63 4.85 -10.52
CA LYS A 56 -20.05 3.53 -10.84
C LYS A 56 -18.56 3.62 -11.18
N LEU A 57 -18.14 4.63 -11.93
CA LEU A 57 -16.73 4.86 -12.25
C LEU A 57 -15.90 5.18 -10.99
N PHE A 58 -16.45 6.01 -10.10
CA PHE A 58 -15.87 6.29 -8.80
C PHE A 58 -15.70 5.02 -7.97
N ASP A 59 -16.72 4.15 -7.93
CA ASP A 59 -16.70 2.91 -7.15
C ASP A 59 -15.68 1.89 -7.69
N ILE A 60 -15.46 1.82 -9.00
CA ILE A 60 -14.36 1.05 -9.59
C ILE A 60 -13.01 1.57 -9.05
N GLY A 61 -12.86 2.89 -8.98
CA GLY A 61 -11.69 3.53 -8.40
C GLY A 61 -11.48 3.18 -6.92
N VAL A 62 -12.54 3.27 -6.12
CA VAL A 62 -12.55 2.88 -4.70
C VAL A 62 -12.15 1.42 -4.54
N ALA A 63 -12.69 0.51 -5.35
CA ALA A 63 -12.34 -0.91 -5.29
C ALA A 63 -10.84 -1.14 -5.48
N GLY A 64 -10.20 -0.45 -6.42
CA GLY A 64 -8.75 -0.51 -6.61
C GLY A 64 -7.96 -0.07 -5.38
N LEU A 65 -8.37 1.04 -4.75
CA LEU A 65 -7.76 1.54 -3.52
C LEU A 65 -8.02 0.63 -2.31
N THR A 66 -9.20 0.02 -2.21
CA THR A 66 -9.51 -0.94 -1.14
C THR A 66 -8.67 -2.21 -1.24
N LEU A 67 -8.42 -2.70 -2.45
CA LEU A 67 -7.64 -3.91 -2.70
C LEU A 67 -6.14 -3.71 -2.45
N MET A 68 -5.63 -2.48 -2.40
CA MET A 68 -4.20 -2.26 -2.21
C MET A 68 -3.66 -2.86 -0.89
N VAL A 69 -4.44 -2.82 0.20
CA VAL A 69 -4.01 -3.29 1.53
C VAL A 69 -3.88 -4.82 1.58
N PRO A 70 -4.88 -5.60 1.15
CA PRO A 70 -4.72 -7.05 1.00
C PRO A 70 -3.59 -7.46 0.06
N PHE A 71 -3.45 -6.78 -1.08
CA PHE A 71 -2.41 -7.12 -2.07
C PHE A 71 -1.00 -6.79 -1.58
N LEU A 72 -0.83 -5.70 -0.83
CA LEU A 72 0.40 -5.40 -0.12
C LEU A 72 0.81 -6.56 0.78
N ALA A 73 -0.08 -7.04 1.64
CA ALA A 73 0.18 -8.17 2.53
C ALA A 73 0.46 -9.47 1.76
N ALA A 74 -0.33 -9.75 0.72
CA ALA A 74 -0.18 -10.91 -0.14
C ALA A 74 1.23 -10.97 -0.76
N TYR A 75 1.72 -9.86 -1.29
CA TYR A 75 3.02 -9.82 -1.96
C TYR A 75 4.21 -9.75 -0.99
N ILE A 76 4.02 -9.25 0.24
CA ILE A 76 5.00 -9.44 1.32
C ILE A 76 5.14 -10.94 1.63
N GLY A 77 4.00 -11.62 1.86
CA GLY A 77 3.99 -13.06 2.11
C GLY A 77 4.52 -13.89 0.95
N TYR A 78 4.20 -13.49 -0.29
CA TYR A 78 4.73 -14.10 -1.52
C TYR A 78 6.25 -14.02 -1.58
N SER A 79 6.84 -12.91 -1.18
CA SER A 79 8.29 -12.74 -1.14
C SER A 79 8.97 -13.68 -0.13
N ILE A 80 8.23 -14.18 0.87
CA ILE A 80 8.73 -15.10 1.91
C ILE A 80 8.47 -16.57 1.52
N ALA A 81 7.25 -16.91 1.10
CA ALA A 81 6.84 -18.31 0.90
C ALA A 81 6.09 -18.59 -0.42
N GLU A 82 6.27 -17.71 -1.42
CA GLU A 82 5.76 -17.81 -2.79
C GLU A 82 4.22 -17.81 -2.86
N ARG A 83 3.66 -18.35 -3.96
CA ARG A 83 2.22 -18.33 -4.28
C ARG A 83 1.30 -18.83 -3.16
N SER A 84 1.76 -19.77 -2.34
CA SER A 84 0.95 -20.35 -1.27
C SER A 84 0.64 -19.38 -0.13
N ALA A 85 1.39 -18.28 -0.01
CA ALA A 85 1.18 -17.27 1.04
C ALA A 85 0.17 -16.18 0.65
N LEU A 86 -0.22 -16.08 -0.62
CA LEU A 86 -1.08 -15.02 -1.13
C LEU A 86 -2.40 -14.93 -0.36
N ALA A 87 -3.15 -16.04 -0.30
CA ALA A 87 -4.46 -16.07 0.36
C ALA A 87 -4.38 -15.86 1.88
N PRO A 88 -3.52 -16.60 2.64
CA PRO A 88 -3.37 -16.38 4.08
C PRO A 88 -3.05 -14.94 4.47
N CYS A 89 -2.15 -14.28 3.74
CA CYS A 89 -1.74 -12.91 4.05
C CYS A 89 -2.79 -11.88 3.64
N ALA A 90 -3.39 -12.04 2.45
CA ALA A 90 -4.44 -11.14 1.97
C ALA A 90 -5.67 -11.14 2.89
N ILE A 91 -6.12 -12.34 3.27
CA ILE A 91 -7.29 -12.51 4.15
C ILE A 91 -6.95 -12.03 5.57
N GLY A 92 -5.76 -12.33 6.09
CA GLY A 92 -5.32 -11.83 7.39
C GLY A 92 -5.28 -10.30 7.45
N ALA A 93 -4.78 -9.65 6.40
CA ALA A 93 -4.79 -8.20 6.30
C ALA A 93 -6.20 -7.62 6.16
N TRP A 94 -7.07 -8.25 5.37
CA TRP A 94 -8.48 -7.85 5.25
C TRP A 94 -9.20 -7.89 6.60
N VAL A 95 -9.04 -9.00 7.33
CA VAL A 95 -9.60 -9.18 8.68
C VAL A 95 -9.06 -8.12 9.64
N GLY A 96 -7.74 -7.89 9.65
CA GLY A 96 -7.14 -6.83 10.47
C GLY A 96 -7.68 -5.44 10.12
N ASN A 97 -7.93 -5.18 8.84
CA ASN A 97 -8.46 -3.89 8.39
C ASN A 97 -9.88 -3.63 8.89
N SER A 98 -10.69 -4.67 9.12
CA SER A 98 -12.01 -4.52 9.78
C SER A 98 -11.92 -3.95 11.19
N PHE A 99 -10.75 -4.04 11.85
CA PHE A 99 -10.46 -3.44 13.16
C PHE A 99 -9.70 -2.10 13.05
N GLY A 100 -9.54 -1.56 11.83
CA GLY A 100 -8.79 -0.32 11.59
C GLY A 100 -7.28 -0.49 11.58
N ALA A 101 -6.74 -1.71 11.51
CA ALA A 101 -5.29 -1.93 11.46
C ALA A 101 -4.64 -1.40 10.17
N GLY A 102 -5.41 -1.30 9.09
CA GLY A 102 -5.00 -0.76 7.80
C GLY A 102 -3.63 -1.20 7.33
N PHE A 103 -2.74 -0.23 7.05
CA PHE A 103 -1.42 -0.52 6.51
C PHE A 103 -0.53 -1.32 7.47
N PHE A 104 -0.49 -0.97 8.75
CA PHE A 104 0.29 -1.72 9.73
C PHE A 104 -0.24 -3.15 9.85
N GLY A 105 -1.56 -3.31 9.79
CA GLY A 105 -2.21 -4.61 9.66
C GLY A 105 -1.71 -5.40 8.47
N ALA A 106 -1.57 -4.78 7.29
CA ALA A 106 -1.02 -5.43 6.10
C ALA A 106 0.46 -5.83 6.24
N LEU A 107 1.29 -4.98 6.83
CA LEU A 107 2.70 -5.31 7.06
C LEU A 107 2.84 -6.50 8.00
N ILE A 108 2.13 -6.46 9.12
CA ILE A 108 2.16 -7.49 10.16
C ILE A 108 1.58 -8.79 9.61
N ALA A 109 0.39 -8.76 9.00
CA ALA A 109 -0.24 -9.93 8.42
C ALA A 109 0.58 -10.53 7.27
N GLY A 110 1.24 -9.71 6.45
CA GLY A 110 2.13 -10.17 5.39
C GLY A 110 3.37 -10.91 5.89
N ILE A 111 4.03 -10.39 6.93
CA ILE A 111 5.20 -11.04 7.54
C ILE A 111 4.79 -12.29 8.30
N ILE A 112 3.78 -12.20 9.17
CA ILE A 112 3.28 -13.33 9.97
C ILE A 112 2.79 -14.43 9.04
N GLY A 113 1.93 -14.10 8.08
CA GLY A 113 1.39 -15.09 7.15
C GLY A 113 2.46 -15.72 6.26
N GLY A 114 3.44 -14.93 5.82
CA GLY A 114 4.61 -15.45 5.10
C GLY A 114 5.41 -16.47 5.92
N ILE A 115 5.69 -16.15 7.20
CA ILE A 115 6.40 -17.04 8.13
C ILE A 115 5.58 -18.30 8.42
N VAL A 116 4.30 -18.16 8.73
CA VAL A 116 3.39 -19.29 8.99
C VAL A 116 3.39 -20.24 7.81
N VAL A 117 3.23 -19.73 6.59
CA VAL A 117 3.20 -20.54 5.37
C VAL A 117 4.56 -21.16 5.07
N HIS A 118 5.66 -20.44 5.30
CA HIS A 118 7.02 -20.99 5.19
C HIS A 118 7.20 -22.25 6.05
N TYR A 119 6.72 -22.22 7.29
CA TYR A 119 6.78 -23.36 8.20
C TYR A 119 5.79 -24.47 7.85
N LEU A 120 4.58 -24.14 7.38
CA LEU A 120 3.62 -25.15 6.93
C LEU A 120 4.14 -25.95 5.73
N LYS A 121 4.88 -25.33 4.80
CA LYS A 121 5.51 -26.01 3.66
C LYS A 121 6.55 -27.05 4.07
N LYS A 122 7.11 -26.95 5.28
CA LYS A 122 8.16 -27.84 5.78
C LYS A 122 7.65 -29.11 6.45
N ILE A 123 6.35 -29.19 6.71
CA ILE A 123 5.76 -30.38 7.32
C ILE A 123 5.92 -31.55 6.35
N PRO A 124 6.62 -32.64 6.74
CA PRO A 124 6.82 -33.78 5.85
C PRO A 124 5.48 -34.49 5.63
N VAL A 125 5.08 -34.62 4.36
CA VAL A 125 3.85 -35.31 3.97
C VAL A 125 4.12 -36.44 2.99
N HIS A 126 3.24 -37.45 3.01
CA HIS A 126 3.29 -38.58 2.09
C HIS A 126 3.13 -38.10 0.63
N LYS A 127 3.69 -38.85 -0.34
CA LYS A 127 3.78 -38.43 -1.76
C LYS A 127 2.43 -38.00 -2.35
N VAL A 128 1.34 -38.67 -1.97
CA VAL A 128 -0.03 -38.39 -2.43
C VAL A 128 -0.55 -37.02 -1.96
N LEU A 129 -0.09 -36.54 -0.80
CA LEU A 129 -0.56 -35.28 -0.20
C LEU A 129 0.24 -34.06 -0.67
N ARG A 130 1.35 -34.23 -1.41
CA ARG A 130 2.21 -33.11 -1.83
C ARG A 130 1.48 -32.09 -2.71
N SER A 131 0.56 -32.52 -3.56
CA SER A 131 -0.27 -31.62 -4.39
C SER A 131 -1.37 -30.94 -3.59
N VAL A 132 -1.93 -31.64 -2.60
CA VAL A 132 -3.03 -31.15 -1.74
C VAL A 132 -2.54 -30.06 -0.77
N MET A 133 -1.28 -30.13 -0.35
CA MET A 133 -0.70 -29.15 0.60
C MET A 133 -0.84 -27.70 0.13
N PRO A 134 -0.26 -27.25 -0.99
CA PRO A 134 -0.35 -25.84 -1.42
C PRO A 134 -1.73 -25.42 -1.93
N ILE A 135 -2.57 -26.38 -2.35
CA ILE A 135 -3.89 -26.10 -2.93
C ILE A 135 -4.96 -25.97 -1.84
N PHE A 136 -4.89 -26.78 -0.78
CA PHE A 136 -5.97 -26.90 0.20
C PHE A 136 -5.49 -26.67 1.64
N ILE A 137 -4.50 -27.43 2.10
CA ILE A 137 -4.10 -27.40 3.52
C ILE A 137 -3.45 -26.06 3.89
N ILE A 138 -2.49 -25.60 3.10
CA ILE A 138 -1.78 -24.34 3.38
C ILE A 138 -2.72 -23.14 3.31
N PRO A 139 -3.59 -22.99 2.27
CA PRO A 139 -4.58 -21.92 2.28
C PRO A 139 -5.49 -21.96 3.49
N ILE A 140 -5.99 -23.12 3.92
CA ILE A 140 -6.92 -23.21 5.06
C ILE A 140 -6.21 -22.95 6.39
N VAL A 141 -5.17 -23.74 6.69
CA VAL A 141 -4.46 -23.67 7.97
C VAL A 141 -3.68 -22.36 8.08
N GLY A 142 -3.03 -21.95 7.00
CA GLY A 142 -2.32 -20.68 6.94
C GLY A 142 -3.25 -19.49 7.15
N THR A 143 -4.43 -19.49 6.53
CA THR A 143 -5.44 -18.44 6.75
C THR A 143 -5.98 -18.49 8.17
N LEU A 144 -6.33 -19.66 8.69
CA LEU A 144 -6.84 -19.81 10.06
C LEU A 144 -5.86 -19.23 11.08
N ILE A 145 -4.57 -19.54 10.95
CA ILE A 145 -3.54 -19.02 11.86
C ILE A 145 -3.34 -17.52 11.64
N THR A 146 -3.12 -17.08 10.40
CA THR A 146 -2.78 -15.67 10.11
C THR A 146 -3.96 -14.74 10.42
N ALA A 147 -5.14 -15.06 9.91
CA ALA A 147 -6.35 -14.29 10.16
C ALA A 147 -6.83 -14.45 11.61
N GLY A 148 -6.65 -15.62 12.24
CA GLY A 148 -6.96 -15.81 13.66
C GLY A 148 -6.10 -14.94 14.57
N ILE A 149 -4.79 -14.84 14.29
CA ILE A 149 -3.88 -13.92 14.99
C ILE A 149 -4.36 -12.47 14.85
N MET A 150 -4.76 -12.06 13.64
CA MET A 150 -5.29 -10.71 13.42
C MET A 150 -6.67 -10.51 14.06
N MET A 151 -7.54 -11.52 14.05
CA MET A 151 -8.91 -11.40 14.54
C MET A 151 -9.00 -11.36 16.06
N TRP A 152 -8.24 -12.22 16.75
CA TRP A 152 -8.38 -12.42 18.20
C TRP A 152 -7.20 -11.88 19.01
N GLY A 153 -6.15 -11.38 18.35
CA GLY A 153 -4.94 -10.90 19.01
C GLY A 153 -4.54 -9.50 18.58
N LEU A 154 -4.07 -9.35 17.35
CA LEU A 154 -3.36 -8.16 16.90
C LEU A 154 -4.22 -7.09 16.22
N GLY A 155 -5.44 -7.41 15.76
CA GLY A 155 -6.28 -6.50 14.99
C GLY A 155 -6.62 -5.22 15.74
N GLU A 156 -7.22 -5.34 16.93
CA GLU A 156 -7.57 -4.20 17.78
C GLU A 156 -6.35 -3.37 18.24
N PRO A 157 -5.26 -3.93 18.80
CA PRO A 157 -4.13 -3.13 19.25
C PRO A 157 -3.41 -2.42 18.09
N VAL A 158 -3.32 -3.07 16.92
CA VAL A 158 -2.74 -2.43 15.73
C VAL A 158 -3.68 -1.36 15.18
N GLY A 159 -4.99 -1.56 15.24
CA GLY A 159 -6.00 -0.54 14.92
C GLY A 159 -5.89 0.67 15.84
N ALA A 160 -5.75 0.47 17.15
CA ALA A 160 -5.55 1.54 18.12
C ALA A 160 -4.26 2.33 17.88
N LEU A 161 -3.17 1.64 17.51
CA LEU A 161 -1.90 2.27 17.12
C LEU A 161 -2.08 3.12 15.86
N THR A 162 -2.80 2.59 14.87
CA THR A 162 -3.08 3.27 13.61
C THR A 162 -3.91 4.52 13.84
N ASN A 163 -4.97 4.42 14.65
CA ASN A 163 -5.80 5.56 15.04
C ASN A 163 -5.02 6.62 15.81
N SER A 164 -4.16 6.22 16.75
CA SER A 164 -3.28 7.14 17.49
C SER A 164 -2.34 7.92 16.58
N LEU A 165 -1.74 7.25 15.59
CA LEU A 165 -0.88 7.90 14.60
C LEU A 165 -1.68 8.85 13.69
N THR A 166 -2.86 8.44 13.25
CA THR A 166 -3.75 9.30 12.46
C THR A 166 -4.15 10.55 13.24
N GLN A 167 -4.50 10.43 14.53
CA GLN A 167 -4.81 11.58 15.38
C GLN A 167 -3.60 12.50 15.58
N TRP A 168 -2.41 11.93 15.81
CA TRP A 168 -1.18 12.72 15.92
C TRP A 168 -0.89 13.50 14.63
N LEU A 169 -1.01 12.86 13.47
CA LEU A 169 -0.84 13.51 12.16
C LEU A 169 -1.89 14.60 11.93
N GLN A 170 -3.14 14.38 12.32
CA GLN A 170 -4.19 15.40 12.26
C GLN A 170 -3.90 16.59 13.17
N GLY A 171 -3.33 16.36 14.36
CA GLY A 171 -2.86 17.44 15.24
C GLY A 171 -1.75 18.28 14.60
N MET A 172 -0.83 17.66 13.85
CA MET A 172 0.21 18.38 13.11
C MET A 172 -0.34 19.27 11.99
N GLN A 173 -1.50 18.95 11.42
CA GLN A 173 -2.14 19.78 10.39
C GLN A 173 -2.55 21.16 10.92
N GLN A 174 -2.88 21.28 12.20
CA GLN A 174 -3.30 22.55 12.82
C GLN A 174 -2.11 23.41 13.28
N GLY A 175 -0.99 22.78 13.66
CA GLY A 175 0.18 23.49 14.21
C GLY A 175 1.27 23.85 13.19
N SER A 176 1.60 22.96 12.23
CA SER A 176 2.74 23.18 11.32
C SER A 176 2.61 22.43 9.99
N ILE A 177 1.47 22.62 9.30
CA ILE A 177 1.24 22.07 7.96
C ILE A 177 2.34 22.50 6.96
N VAL A 178 2.94 23.67 7.17
CA VAL A 178 4.06 24.19 6.35
C VAL A 178 5.31 23.33 6.52
N MET A 179 5.70 22.99 7.75
CA MET A 179 6.87 22.14 7.99
C MET A 179 6.66 20.74 7.41
N LEU A 180 5.46 20.19 7.57
CA LEU A 180 5.08 18.91 6.97
C LEU A 180 5.19 18.97 5.44
N ALA A 181 4.71 20.05 4.82
CA ALA A 181 4.82 20.26 3.38
C ALA A 181 6.28 20.38 2.89
N VAL A 182 7.13 21.08 3.64
CA VAL A 182 8.56 21.18 3.32
C VAL A 182 9.24 19.82 3.39
N ILE A 183 9.02 19.04 4.46
CA ILE A 183 9.63 17.71 4.62
C ILE A 183 9.16 16.78 3.49
N MET A 184 7.85 16.72 3.26
CA MET A 184 7.28 15.86 2.22
C MET A 184 7.79 16.26 0.83
N GLY A 185 7.78 17.55 0.50
CA GLY A 185 8.28 18.07 -0.77
C GLY A 185 9.75 17.76 -0.99
N LEU A 186 10.59 17.96 0.04
CA LEU A 186 12.01 17.61 -0.01
C LEU A 186 12.20 16.12 -0.26
N MET A 187 11.54 15.23 0.49
CA MET A 187 11.70 13.79 0.31
C MET A 187 11.25 13.30 -1.07
N LEU A 188 10.19 13.89 -1.62
CA LEU A 188 9.68 13.52 -2.95
C LEU A 188 10.57 14.04 -4.08
N ALA A 189 11.17 15.24 -3.92
CA ALA A 189 12.04 15.82 -4.94
C ALA A 189 13.51 15.38 -4.82
N PHE A 190 13.94 14.86 -3.66
CA PHE A 190 15.35 14.68 -3.30
C PHE A 190 16.17 13.90 -4.34
N ASP A 191 15.66 12.75 -4.78
CA ASP A 191 16.37 11.83 -5.66
C ASP A 191 15.59 11.48 -6.94
N MET A 192 14.61 12.32 -7.31
CA MET A 192 13.84 12.23 -8.55
C MET A 192 13.34 10.81 -8.90
N GLY A 193 12.88 10.04 -7.90
CA GLY A 193 12.37 8.67 -8.07
C GLY A 193 13.27 7.57 -7.51
N GLY A 194 14.36 7.94 -6.84
CA GLY A 194 15.24 7.04 -6.11
C GLY A 194 14.64 6.49 -4.81
N PRO A 195 15.47 5.90 -3.91
CA PRO A 195 15.03 5.29 -2.66
C PRO A 195 14.25 6.21 -1.71
N VAL A 196 14.63 7.49 -1.60
CA VAL A 196 13.98 8.47 -0.70
C VAL A 196 12.58 8.80 -1.23
N ASN A 197 12.45 9.07 -2.52
CA ASN A 197 11.15 9.28 -3.15
C ASN A 197 10.23 8.06 -2.95
N LYS A 198 10.74 6.82 -3.12
CA LYS A 198 9.93 5.61 -2.90
C LYS A 198 9.43 5.47 -1.48
N VAL A 199 10.22 5.87 -0.48
CA VAL A 199 9.80 5.88 0.92
C VAL A 199 8.72 6.93 1.15
N ALA A 200 8.89 8.14 0.63
CA ALA A 200 7.87 9.20 0.74
C ALA A 200 6.57 8.85 0.00
N TYR A 201 6.68 8.23 -1.17
CA TYR A 201 5.56 7.72 -1.94
C TYR A 201 4.83 6.61 -1.19
N ALA A 202 5.56 5.63 -0.64
CA ALA A 202 4.98 4.59 0.21
C ALA A 202 4.25 5.22 1.40
N PHE A 203 4.83 6.23 2.06
CA PHE A 203 4.17 6.96 3.14
C PHE A 203 2.88 7.66 2.69
N MET A 204 2.88 8.29 1.51
CA MET A 204 1.67 8.88 0.93
C MET A 204 0.58 7.81 0.70
N LEU A 205 0.93 6.64 0.17
CA LEU A 205 -0.03 5.52 0.00
C LEU A 205 -0.60 5.04 1.32
N ILE A 206 0.22 5.02 2.38
CA ILE A 206 -0.25 4.71 3.74
C ILE A 206 -1.31 5.71 4.17
N CYS A 207 -1.08 7.01 3.97
CA CYS A 207 -2.04 8.04 4.31
C CYS A 207 -3.35 7.90 3.52
N VAL A 208 -3.30 7.47 2.25
CA VAL A 208 -4.52 7.13 1.48
C VAL A 208 -5.30 6.00 2.16
N ALA A 209 -4.61 4.93 2.57
CA ALA A 209 -5.24 3.79 3.24
C ALA A 209 -5.93 4.18 4.57
N GLN A 210 -5.44 5.23 5.22
CA GLN A 210 -5.95 5.76 6.48
C GLN A 210 -6.95 6.91 6.33
N GLY A 211 -7.27 7.31 5.10
CA GLY A 211 -8.13 8.48 4.85
C GLY A 211 -7.51 9.82 5.26
N VAL A 212 -6.19 9.89 5.43
CA VAL A 212 -5.46 11.12 5.78
C VAL A 212 -5.11 11.89 4.51
N TYR A 213 -6.13 12.48 3.87
CA TYR A 213 -5.99 13.09 2.55
C TYR A 213 -5.18 14.39 2.53
N THR A 214 -5.02 15.08 3.66
CA THR A 214 -4.22 16.31 3.74
C THR A 214 -2.75 16.08 3.37
N VAL A 215 -2.15 15.01 3.92
CA VAL A 215 -0.76 14.60 3.60
C VAL A 215 -0.66 14.18 2.15
N VAL A 216 -1.67 13.46 1.65
CA VAL A 216 -1.74 13.00 0.26
C VAL A 216 -1.80 14.18 -0.71
N ALA A 217 -2.59 15.21 -0.41
CA ALA A 217 -2.68 16.41 -1.23
C ALA A 217 -1.34 17.15 -1.31
N ILE A 218 -0.66 17.34 -0.18
CA ILE A 218 0.69 17.92 -0.12
C ILE A 218 1.67 17.12 -0.99
N ALA A 219 1.67 15.80 -0.84
CA ALA A 219 2.54 14.91 -1.60
C ALA A 219 2.22 14.92 -3.10
N ALA A 220 0.94 14.92 -3.47
CA ALA A 220 0.49 14.95 -4.86
C ALA A 220 0.97 16.22 -5.58
N VAL A 221 0.90 17.38 -4.93
CA VAL A 221 1.47 18.63 -5.47
C VAL A 221 3.00 18.52 -5.57
N GLY A 222 3.66 18.03 -4.52
CA GLY A 222 5.12 17.88 -4.48
C GLY A 222 5.69 16.99 -5.60
N ILE A 223 5.02 15.88 -5.93
CA ILE A 223 5.44 14.93 -6.98
C ILE A 223 5.43 15.58 -8.37
N CYS A 224 4.49 16.49 -8.63
CA CYS A 224 4.35 17.13 -9.94
C CYS A 224 5.40 18.23 -10.20
N ILE A 225 5.99 18.82 -9.15
CA ILE A 225 6.89 19.97 -9.28
C ILE A 225 8.17 19.61 -10.06
N PRO A 226 8.96 18.56 -9.73
CA PRO A 226 10.18 18.24 -10.47
C PRO A 226 9.98 17.99 -11.97
N PRO A 227 9.04 17.14 -12.43
CA PRO A 227 8.86 16.91 -13.87
C PRO A 227 8.32 18.13 -14.61
N LEU A 228 7.39 18.90 -14.01
CA LEU A 228 6.90 20.14 -14.62
C LEU A 228 8.00 21.20 -14.71
N GLY A 229 8.82 21.33 -13.66
CA GLY A 229 9.95 22.24 -13.63
C GLY A 229 10.99 21.90 -14.68
N MET A 230 11.34 20.63 -14.83
CA MET A 230 12.25 20.15 -15.88
C MET A 230 11.66 20.40 -17.28
N GLY A 231 10.39 20.08 -17.52
CA GLY A 231 9.75 20.34 -18.81
C GLY A 231 9.65 21.84 -19.15
N LEU A 232 9.41 22.70 -18.17
CA LEU A 232 9.44 24.16 -18.38
C LEU A 232 10.87 24.64 -18.66
N ALA A 233 11.87 24.10 -17.95
CA ALA A 233 13.27 24.44 -18.15
C ALA A 233 13.75 24.09 -19.55
N THR A 234 13.35 22.93 -20.10
CA THR A 234 13.71 22.56 -21.47
C THR A 234 13.04 23.48 -22.50
N LEU A 235 11.84 23.99 -22.24
CA LEU A 235 11.15 24.93 -23.13
C LEU A 235 11.74 26.35 -23.13
N ILE A 236 12.04 26.89 -21.95
CA ILE A 236 12.57 28.26 -21.79
C ILE A 236 14.08 28.30 -22.07
N GLY A 237 14.81 27.32 -21.54
CA GLY A 237 16.27 27.24 -21.56
C GLY A 237 16.81 26.30 -22.62
N ARG A 238 16.12 26.11 -23.76
CA ARG A 238 16.47 25.13 -24.82
C ARG A 238 17.97 25.01 -25.10
N LYS A 239 18.68 26.14 -25.16
CA LYS A 239 20.12 26.21 -25.44
C LYS A 239 21.01 25.47 -24.44
N ASN A 240 20.53 25.27 -23.20
CA ASN A 240 21.25 24.60 -22.12
C ASN A 240 21.07 23.07 -22.12
N PHE A 241 20.19 22.55 -22.98
CA PHE A 241 19.88 21.12 -23.06
C PHE A 241 20.32 20.55 -24.40
N SER A 242 20.81 19.30 -24.37
CA SER A 242 21.17 18.53 -25.56
C SER A 242 19.94 18.18 -26.41
N ALA A 243 20.16 17.61 -27.60
CA ALA A 243 19.05 17.18 -28.47
C ALA A 243 18.23 16.02 -27.87
N GLU A 244 18.83 15.19 -27.01
CA GLU A 244 18.15 14.09 -26.32
C GLU A 244 17.36 14.54 -25.08
N GLU A 245 17.77 15.65 -24.44
CA GLU A 245 17.13 16.19 -23.24
C GLU A 245 16.00 17.18 -23.53
N ARG A 246 15.83 17.59 -24.79
CA ARG A 246 14.77 18.51 -25.26
C ARG A 246 13.50 17.77 -25.64
#